data_AF-A0A811NJZ3-F1
#
_entry.id   AF-A0A811NJZ3-F1
#
_cell.length_a   1.000
_cell.length_b   1.000
_cell.length_c   1.000
_cell.angle_alpha   90.00
_cell.angle_beta   90.00
_cell.angle_gamma   90.00
#
_symmetry.space_group_name_H-M   'P 1'
#
loop_
_entity.id
_entity.type
_entity.pdbx_description
1 polymer ?
#
loop_
_entity_poly.entity_id
_entity_poly.type
_entity_poly.pdbx_seq_one_letter_code
_entity_poly.pdbx_strand_id
1 'polypeptide(L)' 'MALGRKVRELRRLVPGAAVLPAERLLLRTADYIVRLRVRVELLRALSELIAVTNHGGIIGGGGGHHDGDDATSNNL' A
#
# COMPACT_ATOMS: atom_id res chain seq x y z
N MET A 1 -9.96 34.11 -9.77
CA MET A 1 -9.06 33.91 -8.60
C MET A 1 -8.73 32.43 -8.39
N ALA A 2 -7.45 32.09 -8.21
CA ALA A 2 -6.98 30.71 -8.01
C ALA A 2 -7.45 30.07 -6.69
N LEU A 3 -7.60 30.87 -5.63
CA LEU A 3 -8.06 30.42 -4.30
C LEU A 3 -9.47 29.81 -4.36
N GLY A 4 -10.40 30.47 -5.07
CA GLY A 4 -11.77 29.98 -5.21
C GLY A 4 -11.85 28.60 -5.89
N ARG A 5 -10.93 28.29 -6.83
CA ARG A 5 -10.84 26.96 -7.44
C ARG A 5 -10.39 25.90 -6.43
N LYS A 6 -9.37 26.21 -5.63
CA LYS A 6 -8.86 25.31 -4.58
C LYS A 6 -9.92 25.03 -3.50
N VAL A 7 -10.67 26.05 -3.08
CA VAL A 7 -11.77 25.88 -2.10
C VAL A 7 -12.89 25.00 -2.66
N ARG A 8 -13.31 25.20 -3.92
CA ARG A 8 -14.31 24.34 -4.57
C ARG A 8 -13.83 22.90 -4.65
N GLU A 9 -12.57 22.69 -4.98
CA GLU A 9 -12.00 21.35 -5.08
C GLU A 9 -11.96 20.64 -3.74
N LEU A 10 -11.52 21.31 -2.67
CA LEU A 10 -11.57 20.74 -1.32
C LEU A 10 -13.00 20.36 -0.89
N ARG A 11 -13.99 21.20 -1.20
CA ARG A 11 -15.40 20.90 -0.90
C ARG A 11 -15.92 19.66 -1.63
N ARG A 12 -15.41 19.39 -2.83
CA ARG A 12 -15.75 18.20 -3.62
C ARG A 12 -15.09 16.93 -3.06
N LEU A 13 -13.84 17.04 -2.61
CA LEU A 13 -13.04 15.89 -2.16
C LEU A 13 -13.33 15.48 -0.72
N VAL A 14 -13.73 16.41 0.15
CA VAL A 14 -13.87 16.16 1.58
C VAL A 14 -15.34 15.84 1.94
N PRO A 15 -15.63 14.65 2.48
CA PRO A 15 -16.99 14.27 2.86
C PRO A 15 -17.62 15.21 3.89
N GLY A 16 -18.79 15.75 3.54
CA GLY A 16 -19.55 16.71 4.36
C GLY A 16 -19.05 18.14 4.27
N ALA A 17 -18.12 18.47 3.36
CA ALA A 17 -17.53 19.80 3.26
C ALA A 17 -18.26 20.78 2.32
N ALA A 18 -19.19 20.29 1.48
CA ALA A 18 -19.86 21.09 0.44
C ALA A 18 -20.48 22.40 0.95
N VAL A 19 -21.05 22.38 2.17
CA VAL A 19 -21.72 23.52 2.81
C VAL A 19 -20.92 24.14 3.97
N LEU A 20 -19.68 23.69 4.21
CA LEU A 20 -18.89 24.22 5.33
C LEU A 20 -18.36 25.63 5.05
N PRO A 21 -18.36 26.52 6.06
CA PRO A 21 -17.62 27.78 6.03
C PRO A 21 -16.13 27.54 5.74
N ALA A 22 -15.48 28.50 5.10
CA ALA A 22 -14.08 28.37 4.68
C ALA A 22 -13.15 28.14 5.88
N GLU A 23 -13.41 28.76 7.04
CA GLU A 23 -12.59 28.56 8.25
C GLU A 23 -12.62 27.11 8.73
N ARG A 24 -13.78 26.44 8.66
CA ARG A 24 -13.94 25.05 9.11
C ARG A 24 -13.52 24.02 8.07
N LEU A 25 -13.39 24.43 6.81
CA LEU A 25 -13.02 23.55 5.70
C LEU A 25 -11.64 22.92 5.93
N LEU A 26 -10.65 23.71 6.37
CA LEU A 26 -9.29 23.23 6.58
C LEU A 26 -9.22 22.22 7.73
N LEU A 27 -9.87 22.51 8.85
CA LEU A 27 -9.93 21.59 9.99
C LEU A 27 -10.58 20.26 9.60
N ARG A 28 -11.73 20.31 8.91
CA ARG A 28 -12.41 19.12 8.41
C ARG A 28 -11.55 18.32 7.42
N THR A 29 -10.77 19.02 6.60
CA THR A 29 -9.82 18.41 5.65
C THR A 29 -8.71 17.69 6.40
N ALA A 30 -8.12 18.32 7.42
CA ALA A 30 -7.08 17.70 8.25
C ALA A 30 -7.58 16.40 8.92
N ASP A 31 -8.77 16.45 9.54
CA ASP A 31 -9.38 15.26 10.14
C ASP A 31 -9.60 14.15 9.10
N TYR A 32 -10.01 14.52 7.88
CA TYR A 32 -10.25 13.55 6.82
C TYR A 32 -8.96 12.90 6.32
N ILE A 33 -7.87 13.67 6.19
CA ILE A 33 -6.54 13.15 5.85
C ILE A 33 -6.08 12.13 6.89
N VAL A 34 -6.22 12.44 8.19
CA VAL A 34 -5.85 11.51 9.26
C VAL A 34 -6.66 10.21 9.17
N ARG A 35 -7.99 10.30 9.01
CA ARG A 35 -8.84 9.12 8.83
C ARG A 35 -8.46 8.27 7.62
N LEU A 36 -8.10 8.89 6.51
CA LEU A 36 -7.65 8.17 5.32
C LEU A 36 -6.33 7.45 5.56
N ARG A 37 -5.35 8.09 6.21
CA ARG A 37 -4.07 7.47 6.56
C ARG A 37 -4.25 6.22 7.41
N VAL A 38 -5.04 6.33 8.49
CA VAL A 38 -5.35 5.20 9.36
C VAL A 38 -6.03 4.06 8.60
N ARG A 39 -6.97 4.37 7.69
CA ARG A 39 -7.62 3.34 6.85
C ARG A 39 -6.63 2.64 5.92
N VAL A 40 -5.72 3.38 5.30
CA VAL A 40 -4.69 2.81 4.42
C VAL A 40 -3.73 1.92 5.21
N GLU A 41 -3.28 2.37 6.38
CA GLU A 41 -2.42 1.58 7.27
C GLU A 41 -3.11 0.28 7.70
N LEU A 42 -4.38 0.35 8.11
CA LEU A 42 -5.18 -0.82 8.45
C LEU A 42 -5.31 -1.79 7.27
N LEU A 43 -5.69 -1.29 6.09
CA LEU A 43 -5.85 -2.13 4.89
C LEU A 43 -4.53 -2.78 4.49
N ARG A 44 -3.41 -2.09 4.65
CA ARG A 44 -2.07 -2.63 4.40
C ARG A 44 -1.73 -3.75 5.37
N ALA A 45 -1.95 -3.54 6.68
CA ALA A 45 -1.72 -4.58 7.69
C ALA A 45 -2.60 -5.82 7.45
N LEU A 46 -3.86 -5.62 7.05
CA LEU A 46 -4.76 -6.73 6.69
C LEU A 46 -4.28 -7.46 5.42
N SER A 47 -3.80 -6.72 4.42
CA SER A 47 -3.24 -7.32 3.20
C SER A 47 -1.98 -8.14 3.50
N GLU A 48 -1.11 -7.65 4.39
CA GLU A 48 0.08 -8.39 4.83
C GLU A 48 -0.30 -9.64 5.62
N LEU A 49 -1.30 -9.56 6.49
CA LEU A 49 -1.82 -10.74 7.21
C LEU A 49 -2.36 -11.80 6.25
N ILE A 50 -3.16 -11.39 5.25
CA ILE A 50 -3.71 -12.30 4.24
C ILE A 50 -2.59 -12.93 3.42
N ALA A 51 -1.60 -12.14 3.02
CA ALA A 51 -0.42 -12.65 2.34
C ALA A 51 0.24 -13.73 3.22
N VAL A 52 0.58 -13.41 4.49
CA VAL A 52 1.15 -14.31 5.52
C VAL A 52 0.42 -15.63 5.60
N THR A 53 -0.91 -15.58 5.74
CA THR A 53 -1.73 -16.79 5.84
C THR A 53 -1.79 -17.57 4.52
N ASN A 54 -1.69 -16.90 3.37
CA ASN A 54 -1.73 -17.56 2.06
C ASN A 54 -0.39 -18.20 1.65
N HIS A 55 0.76 -17.70 2.14
CA HIS A 55 2.07 -18.33 1.90
C HIS A 55 2.47 -19.39 2.95
N GLY A 56 1.58 -19.78 3.87
CA GLY A 56 1.75 -20.96 4.72
C GLY A 56 1.53 -22.31 4.02
N GLY A 57 1.23 -22.30 2.71
CA GLY A 57 0.77 -23.49 1.96
C GLY A 57 1.67 -23.97 0.81
N ILE A 58 2.90 -23.48 0.63
CA ILE A 58 3.83 -24.00 -0.39
C ILE A 58 5.27 -24.05 0.15
N ILE A 59 5.54 -25.00 1.05
CA ILE A 59 6.85 -25.67 1.08
C ILE A 59 6.59 -27.14 0.79
N GLY A 60 6.49 -27.45 -0.50
CA GLY A 60 6.36 -28.80 -1.02
C GLY A 60 6.93 -28.86 -2.43
N GLY A 61 8.04 -29.60 -2.59
CA GLY A 61 8.71 -29.93 -3.85
C GLY A 61 9.63 -28.82 -4.36
N GLY A 62 10.91 -29.01 -4.61
CA GLY A 62 11.62 -30.20 -5.08
C GLY A 62 12.44 -29.78 -6.31
N GLY A 63 13.74 -30.06 -6.33
CA GLY A 63 14.59 -29.78 -7.48
C GLY A 63 16.06 -29.67 -7.12
N GLY A 64 16.69 -30.81 -6.82
CA GLY A 64 18.14 -30.89 -6.80
C GLY A 64 18.70 -30.58 -8.18
N HIS A 65 19.65 -29.64 -8.24
CA HIS A 65 20.53 -29.50 -9.38
C HIS A 65 21.89 -30.09 -8.98
N HIS A 66 22.19 -31.22 -9.59
CA HIS A 66 23.42 -31.97 -9.47
C HIS A 66 24.33 -31.43 -10.56
N ASP A 67 25.16 -30.43 -10.24
CA ASP A 67 26.24 -30.01 -11.12
C ASP A 67 27.39 -30.99 -10.91
N GLY A 68 27.54 -31.90 -11.87
CA GLY A 68 28.66 -32.83 -11.94
C GLY A 68 29.83 -32.15 -12.65
N ASP A 69 30.75 -31.62 -11.86
CA ASP A 69 32.05 -31.12 -12.29
C ASP A 69 33.15 -31.99 -11.69
N ASP A 70 33.54 -33.05 -12.42
CA ASP A 70 34.89 -33.57 -12.28
C ASP A 70 35.45 -33.96 -13.64
N ALA A 71 35.99 -32.94 -14.32
CA ALA A 71 36.87 -33.09 -15.46
C ALA A 71 38.16 -33.77 -14.97
N THR A 72 38.15 -35.10 -14.96
CA THR A 72 39.34 -35.88 -14.69
C THR A 72 40.34 -35.62 -15.81
N SER A 73 41.38 -34.89 -15.42
CA SER A 73 42.49 -34.48 -16.26
C SER A 73 43.23 -35.70 -16.79
N ASN A 74 43.28 -35.82 -18.11
CA ASN A 74 44.21 -36.69 -18.82
C ASN A 74 45.64 -36.18 -18.56
N ASN A 75 46.46 -36.97 -17.88
CA ASN A 75 47.91 -36.86 -17.89
C ASN A 75 48.51 -38.23 -17.59
N LEU A 76 48.79 -39.00 -18.67
CA LEU A 76 49.97 -39.85 -18.87
C LEU A 76 49.89 -40.56 -20.22
#